data_AF-A0A560WLJ1-F1
#
_entry.id   AF-A0A560WLJ1-F1
#
_cell.length_a   1.000
_cell.length_b   1.000
_cell.length_c   1.000
_cell.angle_alpha   90.00
_cell.angle_beta   90.00
_cell.angle_gamma   90.00
#
_symmetry.space_group_name_H-M   'P 1'
#
loop_
_entity.id
_entity.type
_entity.pdbx_description
1 polymer ?
#
loop_
_entity_poly.entity_id
_entity_poly.type
_entity_poly.pdbx_seq_one_letter_code
_entity_poly.pdbx_strand_id
1 'polypeptide(L)' 'MSKRLRRNHSPSFKAKVVLAAVEGEKTLAELAQQFDVHPKQITR' A
#
# COMPACT_ATOMS: atom_id res chain seq x y z
N MET A 1 -14.60 6.13 18.72
CA MET A 1 -13.35 6.22 17.94
C MET A 1 -12.52 4.96 18.18
N SER A 2 -12.72 3.88 17.40
CA SER A 2 -11.86 2.69 17.55
C SER A 2 -10.49 3.00 16.94
N LYS A 3 -9.44 2.83 17.75
CA LYS A 3 -8.06 3.06 17.35
C LYS A 3 -7.71 1.99 16.31
N ARG A 4 -7.57 2.36 15.03
CA ARG A 4 -7.12 1.42 13.98
C ARG A 4 -5.79 0.80 14.44
N LEU A 5 -5.80 -0.51 14.69
CA LEU A 5 -4.62 -1.26 15.08
C LEU A 5 -3.58 -1.15 13.97
N ARG A 6 -2.32 -0.83 14.30
CA ARG A 6 -1.24 -0.72 13.30
C ARG A 6 -1.08 -2.08 12.63
N ARG A 7 -1.37 -2.18 11.34
CA ARG A 7 -1.16 -3.40 10.54
C ARG A 7 0.32 -3.52 10.18
N ASN A 8 0.95 -4.61 10.61
CA ASN A 8 2.30 -4.97 10.16
C ASN A 8 2.17 -5.73 8.83
N HIS A 9 2.61 -5.12 7.73
CA HIS A 9 2.59 -5.75 6.42
C HIS A 9 3.85 -6.59 6.19
N SER A 10 3.68 -7.82 5.73
CA SER A 10 4.79 -8.71 5.36
C SER A 10 5.58 -8.16 4.16
N PRO A 11 6.87 -8.54 4.01
CA PRO A 11 7.67 -8.13 2.84
C PRO A 11 7.05 -8.56 1.51
N SER A 12 6.44 -9.75 1.47
CA SER A 12 5.74 -10.27 0.28
C SER A 12 4.52 -9.43 -0.11
N PHE A 13 3.80 -8.88 0.87
CA PHE A 13 2.69 -7.96 0.60
C PHE A 13 3.20 -6.65 0.00
N LYS A 14 4.26 -6.07 0.58
CA LYS A 14 4.85 -4.82 0.07
C LYS A 14 5.38 -4.99 -1.36
N ALA A 15 6.03 -6.10 -1.68
CA ALA A 15 6.52 -6.38 -3.02
C ALA A 15 5.41 -6.38 -4.08
N LYS A 16 4.24 -6.96 -3.75
CA LYS A 16 3.07 -6.94 -4.64
C LYS A 16 2.54 -5.53 -4.88
N VAL A 17 2.49 -4.70 -3.82
CA VAL A 17 2.04 -3.30 -3.93
C VAL A 17 3.01 -2.48 -4.77
N VAL A 18 4.33 -2.69 -4.62
CA VAL A 18 5.36 -2.00 -5.40
C VAL A 18 5.32 -2.41 -6.86
N LEU A 19 5.16 -3.71 -7.17
CA LEU A 19 4.98 -4.18 -8.54
C LEU A 19 3.79 -3.51 -9.22
N ALA A 20 2.63 -3.50 -8.56
CA ALA A 20 1.44 -2.84 -9.08
C ALA A 20 1.61 -1.32 -9.25
N ALA A 21 2.46 -0.68 -8.43
CA ALA A 21 2.78 0.74 -8.57
C ALA A 21 3.74 1.00 -9.75
N VAL A 22 4.66 0.07 -10.03
CA VAL A 22 5.61 0.15 -11.16
C VAL A 22 4.93 -0.11 -12.49
N GLU A 23 3.92 -1.00 -12.52
CA GLU A 23 3.10 -1.27 -13.71
C GLU A 23 2.32 -0.03 -14.20
N GLY A 24 2.11 0.97 -13.34
CA GLY A 24 1.57 2.28 -13.74
C GLY A 24 0.08 2.31 -14.10
N GLU A 25 -0.63 1.18 -13.97
CA GLU A 25 -2.07 1.09 -14.27
C GLU A 25 -2.95 1.82 -13.25
N LYS A 26 -2.45 2.03 -12.02
CA LYS A 26 -3.20 2.63 -10.93
C LYS A 26 -2.41 3.74 -10.27
N THR A 27 -3.10 4.81 -9.91
CA THR A 27 -2.48 5.90 -9.17
C THR A 27 -2.12 5.45 -7.76
N LEU A 28 -1.13 6.11 -7.15
CA LEU A 28 -0.73 5.82 -5.76
C LEU A 28 -1.89 5.95 -4.76
N ALA A 29 -2.85 6.83 -5.04
CA ALA A 29 -4.03 7.04 -4.20
C ALA A 29 -5.01 5.85 -4.27
N GLU A 30 -5.20 5.28 -5.46
CA GLU A 30 -6.06 4.11 -5.66
C GLU A 30 -5.43 2.85 -5.06
N LEU A 31 -4.12 2.67 -5.23
CA LEU A 31 -3.38 1.57 -4.58
C LEU A 31 -3.43 1.69 -3.06
N ALA A 32 -3.31 2.91 -2.54
CA ALA A 32 -3.43 3.17 -1.10
C ALA A 32 -4.81 2.80 -0.55
N GLN A 33 -5.89 3.11 -1.27
CA GLN A 33 -7.24 2.68 -0.88
C GLN A 33 -7.42 1.17 -1.00
N GLN A 34 -6.98 0.56 -2.10
CA GLN A 34 -7.20 -0.85 -2.37
C GLN A 34 -6.46 -1.75 -1.38
N PHE A 35 -5.23 -1.37 -1.01
CA PHE A 35 -4.40 -2.15 -0.10
C PHE A 35 -4.46 -1.64 1.34
N ASP A 36 -5.21 -0.56 1.61
CA ASP A 36 -5.33 0.11 2.91
C ASP A 36 -3.94 0.55 3.45
N VAL A 37 -3.06 0.96 2.53
CA VAL A 37 -1.65 1.32 2.77
C VAL A 37 -1.47 2.82 2.61
N HIS A 38 -0.63 3.44 3.43
CA HIS A 38 -0.34 4.86 3.24
C HIS A 38 0.52 5.04 1.97
N PRO A 39 0.23 6.02 1.07
CA PRO A 39 1.05 6.28 -0.12
C PRO A 39 2.55 6.38 0.13
N LYS A 40 2.97 6.94 1.27
CA LYS A 40 4.36 7.04 1.72
C LYS A 40 5.08 5.69 1.88
N GLN A 41 4.34 4.61 2.10
CA GLN A 41 4.89 3.25 2.20
C GLN A 41 5.02 2.56 0.83
N ILE A 42 4.42 3.14 -0.22
CA ILE A 42 4.57 2.68 -1.60
C ILE A 42 5.82 3.33 -2.22
N THR A 43 6.13 4.57 -1.82
CA THR A 43 7.28 5.34 -2.31
C THR A 43 8.60 5.06 -1.60
N ARG A 44 8.57 4.50 -0.39
CA ARG A 44 9.70 4.43 0.53
C ARG A 44 10.03 3.00 0.92
#